data_AF-A0A924FX98-F1
#
_entry.id   AF-A0A924FX98-F1
#
_cell.length_a   1.000
_cell.length_b   1.000
_cell.length_c   1.000
_cell.angle_alpha   90.00
_cell.angle_beta   90.00
_cell.angle_gamma   90.00
#
_symmetry.space_group_name_H-M   'P 1'
#
loop_
_entity.id
_entity.type
_entity.pdbx_description
1 polymer ?
#
loop_
_entity_poly.entity_id
_entity_poly.type
_entity_poly.pdbx_seq_one_letter_code
_entity_poly.pdbx_strand_id
1 'polypeptide(L)'
;MIPAIEQSPARQPDLLFAAAEIAAWLGDTARALRIDASELSNASFYGQATLWASLGEGAKSIAVIEVAIEDPELSTAWLKTGIRSDRIRASAGFNSAVETLELNLAWFRDEGFSGVLSGDGC
;
A
#
# COMPACT_ATOMS: atom_id res chain seq x y z
N MET A 1 21.79 -1.13 -19.09
CA MET A 1 22.58 -1.27 -17.85
C MET A 1 21.58 -1.40 -16.72
N ILE A 2 21.52 -2.56 -16.07
CA ILE A 2 20.60 -2.81 -14.94
C ILE A 2 21.24 -2.17 -13.69
N PRO A 3 20.58 -1.22 -13.00
CA PRO A 3 21.17 -0.56 -11.84
C PRO A 3 21.50 -1.56 -10.72
N ALA A 4 22.55 -1.29 -9.94
CA ALA A 4 23.01 -2.14 -8.84
C ALA A 4 21.92 -2.51 -7.81
N ILE A 5 20.84 -1.73 -7.72
CA ILE A 5 19.65 -2.00 -6.89
C ILE A 5 18.93 -3.29 -7.30
N GLU A 6 18.92 -3.64 -8.58
CA GLU A 6 18.24 -4.85 -9.09
C GLU A 6 19.09 -6.13 -8.93
N GLN A 7 20.34 -6.01 -8.46
CA GLN A 7 21.26 -7.15 -8.33
C GLN A 7 21.18 -7.87 -6.97
N SER A 8 20.30 -7.44 -6.04
CA SER A 8 20.07 -8.17 -4.79
C SER A 8 18.61 -8.07 -4.30
N PRO A 9 17.64 -8.71 -5.00
CA PRO A 9 16.23 -8.78 -4.56
C PRO A 9 16.09 -9.39 -3.16
N ALA A 10 16.95 -10.37 -2.84
CA ALA A 10 16.88 -11.17 -1.62
C ALA A 10 17.18 -10.41 -0.33
N ARG A 11 17.73 -9.18 -0.38
CA ARG A 11 18.08 -8.43 0.83
C ARG A 11 17.08 -7.34 1.20
N GLN A 12 16.36 -6.75 0.23
CA GLN A 12 15.43 -5.64 0.49
C GLN A 12 14.31 -5.63 -0.57
N PRO A 13 13.24 -6.42 -0.37
CA PRO A 13 12.11 -6.50 -1.31
C PRO A 13 11.55 -5.12 -1.66
N ASP A 14 11.41 -4.22 -0.68
CA ASP A 14 10.88 -2.87 -0.89
C ASP A 14 11.68 -2.02 -1.89
N LEU A 15 13.00 -2.25 -2.01
CA LEU A 15 13.82 -1.54 -3.01
C LEU A 15 13.53 -2.01 -4.45
N LEU A 16 13.18 -3.29 -4.62
CA LEU A 16 12.73 -3.82 -5.91
C LEU A 16 11.42 -3.15 -6.33
N PHE A 17 10.47 -3.03 -5.39
CA PHE A 17 9.18 -2.35 -5.63
C PHE A 17 9.34 -0.87 -5.92
N ALA A 18 10.20 -0.18 -5.16
CA ALA A 18 10.50 1.22 -5.41
C ALA A 18 11.12 1.43 -6.81
N ALA A 19 12.02 0.53 -7.25
CA ALA A 19 12.62 0.61 -8.57
C ALA A 19 11.59 0.38 -9.70
N ALA A 20 10.69 -0.58 -9.54
CA ALA A 20 9.62 -0.84 -10.50
C ALA A 20 8.57 0.28 -10.51
N GLU A 21 8.22 0.84 -9.36
CA GLU A 21 7.37 2.01 -9.26
C GLU A 21 7.98 3.16 -10.07
N ILE A 22 9.25 3.52 -9.80
CA ILE A 22 9.94 4.59 -10.52
C ILE A 22 9.95 4.32 -12.03
N ALA A 23 10.19 3.08 -12.46
CA ALA A 23 10.13 2.71 -13.87
C ALA A 23 8.73 2.97 -14.48
N ALA A 24 7.66 2.62 -13.78
CA ALA A 24 6.29 2.89 -14.21
C ALA A 24 6.01 4.40 -14.32
N TRP A 25 6.47 5.20 -13.36
CA TRP A 25 6.33 6.67 -13.39
C TRP A 25 7.09 7.30 -14.56
N LEU A 26 8.23 6.74 -14.95
CA LEU A 26 9.02 7.16 -16.10
C LEU A 26 8.46 6.64 -17.44
N GLY A 27 7.37 5.87 -17.41
CA GLY A 27 6.73 5.30 -18.61
C GLY A 27 7.34 3.98 -19.11
N ASP A 28 8.33 3.43 -18.40
CA ASP A 28 8.93 2.11 -18.70
C ASP A 28 8.14 1.00 -17.98
N THR A 29 6.89 0.79 -18.43
CA THR A 29 5.98 -0.21 -17.86
C THR A 29 6.50 -1.63 -18.04
N ALA A 30 7.22 -1.91 -19.13
CA ALA A 30 7.85 -3.20 -19.39
C ALA A 30 8.93 -3.55 -18.34
N ARG A 31 9.67 -2.55 -17.85
CA ARG A 31 10.58 -2.75 -16.72
C ARG A 31 9.86 -2.89 -15.39
N ALA A 32 8.80 -2.11 -15.17
CA ALA A 32 7.99 -2.21 -13.95
C ALA A 32 7.30 -3.58 -13.79
N LEU A 33 6.93 -4.23 -14.91
CA LEU A 33 6.29 -5.54 -14.95
C LEU A 33 7.26 -6.73 -14.89
N ARG A 34 8.58 -6.50 -14.78
CA ARG A 34 9.58 -7.57 -14.64
C ARG A 34 9.67 -8.15 -13.23
N ILE A 35 8.88 -7.64 -12.29
CA ILE A 35 8.75 -8.23 -10.96
C ILE A 35 7.99 -9.55 -11.07
N ASP A 36 8.58 -10.62 -10.56
CA ASP A 36 7.94 -11.94 -10.55
C ASP A 36 6.81 -12.00 -9.52
N ALA A 37 5.81 -12.86 -9.75
CA ALA A 37 4.65 -12.99 -8.86
C ALA A 37 5.03 -13.36 -7.41
N SER A 38 6.10 -14.16 -7.23
CA SER A 38 6.64 -14.52 -5.91
C SER A 38 7.32 -13.35 -5.20
N GLU A 39 7.91 -12.42 -5.95
CA GLU A 39 8.47 -11.18 -5.39
C GLU A 39 7.33 -10.27 -4.96
N LEU A 40 6.30 -10.11 -5.81
CA LEU A 40 5.11 -9.31 -5.53
C LEU A 40 4.39 -9.77 -4.24
N SER A 41 4.30 -11.08 -4.00
CA SER A 41 3.69 -11.61 -2.77
C SER A 41 4.49 -11.34 -1.50
N ASN A 42 5.79 -11.04 -1.59
CA ASN A 42 6.63 -10.69 -0.45
C ASN A 42 6.66 -9.18 -0.17
N ALA A 43 6.01 -8.39 -1.01
CA ALA A 43 5.91 -6.95 -0.84
C ALA A 43 4.86 -6.59 0.20
N SER A 44 5.11 -5.51 0.93
CA SER A 44 4.06 -4.78 1.65
C SER A 44 2.84 -4.53 0.76
N PHE A 45 1.63 -4.56 1.32
CA PHE A 45 0.43 -4.16 0.60
C PHE A 45 0.54 -2.72 0.08
N TYR A 46 1.28 -1.87 0.80
CA TYR A 46 1.71 -0.56 0.33
C TYR A 46 2.47 -0.63 -1.01
N GLY A 47 3.52 -1.44 -1.08
CA GLY A 47 4.35 -1.59 -2.28
C GLY A 47 3.55 -2.13 -3.46
N GLN A 48 2.65 -3.09 -3.21
CA GLN A 48 1.78 -3.66 -4.24
C GLN A 48 0.77 -2.61 -4.75
N ALA A 49 0.06 -1.91 -3.87
CA ALA A 49 -0.98 -0.96 -4.25
C ALA A 49 -0.42 0.22 -5.05
N THR A 50 0.74 0.74 -4.64
CA THR A 50 1.43 1.86 -5.32
C THR A 50 1.95 1.49 -6.69
N LEU A 51 2.55 0.29 -6.83
CA LEU A 51 3.00 -0.20 -8.12
C LEU A 51 1.84 -0.34 -9.11
N TRP A 52 0.73 -0.96 -8.68
CA TRP A 52 -0.45 -1.11 -9.54
C TRP A 52 -1.05 0.23 -9.95
N ALA A 53 -1.16 1.20 -9.04
CA ALA A 53 -1.62 2.55 -9.38
C ALA A 53 -0.68 3.25 -10.37
N SER A 54 0.63 3.08 -10.22
CA SER A 54 1.66 3.65 -11.09
C SER A 54 1.64 3.04 -12.49
N LEU A 55 1.31 1.76 -12.59
CA LEU A 55 1.08 1.04 -13.86
C LEU A 55 -0.26 1.39 -14.52
N GLY A 56 -1.15 2.15 -13.85
CA GLY A 56 -2.49 2.46 -14.33
C GLY A 56 -3.51 1.34 -14.10
N GLU A 57 -3.14 0.29 -13.37
CA GLU A 57 -3.95 -0.88 -13.05
C GLU A 57 -4.82 -0.60 -11.81
N GLY A 58 -5.71 0.39 -11.91
CA GLY A 58 -6.46 0.91 -10.77
C GLY A 58 -7.30 -0.14 -10.04
N ALA A 59 -7.92 -1.07 -10.76
CA ALA A 59 -8.71 -2.16 -10.16
C ALA A 59 -7.85 -3.09 -9.29
N LYS A 60 -6.63 -3.42 -9.72
CA LYS A 60 -5.70 -4.24 -8.94
C LYS A 60 -5.20 -3.49 -7.71
N SER A 61 -4.93 -2.19 -7.84
CA SER A 61 -4.53 -1.35 -6.71
C SER A 61 -5.62 -1.30 -5.64
N ILE A 62 -6.89 -1.11 -6.03
CA ILE A 62 -8.02 -1.11 -5.10
C ILE A 62 -8.18 -2.47 -4.43
N ALA A 63 -8.12 -3.57 -5.17
CA ALA A 63 -8.22 -4.91 -4.58
C ALA A 63 -7.13 -5.18 -3.53
N VAL A 64 -5.90 -4.70 -3.75
CA VAL A 64 -4.82 -4.80 -2.75
C VAL A 64 -5.14 -3.95 -1.52
N ILE A 65 -5.63 -2.72 -1.70
CA ILE A 65 -6.03 -1.85 -0.58
C ILE A 65 -7.13 -2.52 0.24
N GLU A 66 -8.11 -3.14 -0.41
CA GLU A 66 -9.22 -3.85 0.25
C GLU A 66 -8.72 -5.03 1.10
N VAL A 67 -7.77 -5.83 0.59
CA VAL A 67 -7.16 -6.92 1.37
C VAL A 67 -6.39 -6.36 2.56
N ALA A 68 -5.70 -5.23 2.38
CA ALA A 68 -4.95 -4.56 3.42
C ALA A 68 -5.82 -3.84 4.46
N ILE A 69 -7.15 -3.86 4.35
CA ILE A 69 -8.04 -3.34 5.40
C ILE A 69 -7.93 -4.18 6.68
N GLU A 70 -7.67 -5.47 6.52
CA GLU A 70 -7.55 -6.43 7.62
C GLU A 70 -6.17 -6.39 8.30
N ASP A 71 -5.18 -5.72 7.70
CA ASP A 71 -3.80 -5.61 8.18
C ASP A 71 -3.44 -4.12 8.42
N PRO A 72 -3.00 -3.71 9.62
CA PRO A 72 -2.70 -2.30 9.95
C PRO A 72 -1.51 -1.68 9.19
N GLU A 73 -1.07 -2.25 8.08
CA GLU A 73 0.05 -1.79 7.28
C GLU A 73 -0.23 -0.46 6.52
N LEU A 74 -1.50 -0.15 6.22
CA LEU A 74 -1.86 1.05 5.44
C LEU A 74 -2.34 2.22 6.30
N SER A 75 -1.72 3.38 6.11
CA SER A 75 -2.18 4.66 6.67
C SER A 75 -3.24 5.32 5.79
N THR A 76 -4.41 5.63 6.35
CA THR A 76 -5.47 6.41 5.70
C THR A 76 -5.01 7.80 5.28
N ALA A 77 -4.16 8.45 6.09
CA ALA A 77 -3.59 9.77 5.77
C ALA A 77 -2.72 9.70 4.51
N TRP A 78 -1.97 8.61 4.32
CA TRP A 78 -1.16 8.43 3.13
C TRP A 78 -2.03 8.20 1.88
N LEU A 79 -3.03 7.32 1.95
CA LEU A 79 -3.95 7.07 0.83
C LEU A 79 -4.60 8.37 0.35
N LYS A 80 -4.99 9.25 1.29
CA LYS A 80 -5.63 10.54 1.02
C LYS A 80 -4.70 11.65 0.56
N THR A 81 -3.38 11.54 0.68
CA THR A 81 -2.48 12.66 0.36
C THR A 81 -1.42 12.31 -0.68
N GLY A 82 -1.14 11.04 -0.90
CA GLY A 82 -0.16 10.58 -1.86
C GLY A 82 -0.58 10.81 -3.31
N ILE A 83 0.30 11.43 -4.10
CA ILE A 83 0.13 11.61 -5.55
C ILE A 83 -0.08 10.28 -6.31
N ARG A 84 0.38 9.17 -5.72
CA ARG A 84 0.23 7.81 -6.23
C ARG A 84 -1.22 7.37 -6.31
N SER A 85 -2.06 7.86 -5.39
CA SER A 85 -3.48 7.55 -5.36
C SER A 85 -4.30 8.43 -6.30
N ASP A 86 -3.75 9.52 -6.85
CA ASP A 86 -4.54 10.50 -7.62
C ASP A 86 -5.27 9.89 -8.80
N ARG A 87 -4.67 8.86 -9.42
CA ARG A 87 -5.27 8.12 -10.55
C ARG A 87 -6.48 7.28 -10.16
N ILE A 88 -6.55 6.83 -8.91
CA ILE A 88 -7.61 5.94 -8.40
C ILE A 88 -8.56 6.66 -7.43
N ARG A 89 -8.20 7.86 -6.97
CA ARG A 89 -8.91 8.64 -5.95
C ARG A 89 -10.36 8.98 -6.31
N ALA A 90 -10.64 9.17 -7.60
CA ALA A 90 -11.99 9.45 -8.07
C ALA A 90 -12.88 8.20 -8.18
N SER A 91 -12.31 7.00 -8.00
CA SER A 91 -13.08 5.76 -8.12
C SER A 91 -13.92 5.50 -6.87
N ALA A 92 -15.11 4.94 -7.08
CA ALA A 92 -16.00 4.56 -5.98
C ALA A 92 -15.35 3.49 -5.07
N GLY A 93 -14.65 2.51 -5.64
CA GLY A 93 -13.98 1.45 -4.88
C GLY A 93 -12.90 2.00 -3.94
N PHE A 94 -12.06 2.93 -4.43
CA PHE A 94 -11.07 3.59 -3.58
C PHE A 94 -11.70 4.33 -2.40
N ASN A 95 -12.77 5.10 -2.64
CA ASN A 95 -13.44 5.85 -1.58
C ASN A 95 -14.05 4.90 -0.53
N SER A 96 -14.66 3.80 -0.97
CA SER A 96 -15.22 2.78 -0.07
C SER A 96 -14.13 2.12 0.79
N ALA A 97 -12.97 1.80 0.20
CA ALA A 97 -11.87 1.19 0.92
C ALA A 97 -11.28 2.14 1.98
N VAL A 98 -11.13 3.42 1.63
CA VAL A 98 -10.66 4.47 2.58
C VAL A 98 -11.64 4.67 3.72
N GLU A 99 -12.94 4.75 3.44
CA GLU A 99 -13.98 4.88 4.48
C GLU A 99 -13.93 3.70 5.47
N THR A 100 -13.76 2.48 4.95
CA THR A 100 -13.65 1.27 5.77
C THR A 100 -12.42 1.31 6.68
N LEU A 101 -11.25 1.72 6.17
CA LEU A 101 -10.04 1.90 6.99
C LEU A 101 -10.25 2.94 8.10
N GLU A 102 -10.96 4.03 7.82
CA GLU A 102 -11.26 5.06 8.82
C GLU A 102 -12.18 4.55 9.93
N LEU A 103 -13.18 3.75 9.58
CA LEU A 103 -14.07 3.10 10.55
C LEU A 103 -13.30 2.11 11.44
N ASN A 104 -12.40 1.31 10.86
CA ASN A 104 -11.56 0.39 11.64
C ASN A 104 -10.66 1.15 12.64
N LEU A 105 -10.02 2.24 12.20
CA LEU A 105 -9.18 3.07 13.07
C LEU A 105 -9.99 3.76 14.18
N ALA A 106 -11.23 4.17 13.89
CA ALA A 106 -12.14 4.74 14.90
C ALA A 106 -12.53 3.69 15.94
N TRP A 107 -12.92 2.48 15.52
CA TRP A 107 -13.22 1.37 16.43
C TRP A 107 -12.04 1.01 17.33
N PHE A 108 -10.82 0.92 16.77
CA PHE A 108 -9.60 0.69 17.57
C PHE A 108 -9.35 1.79 18.60
N ARG A 109 -9.68 3.05 18.29
CA ARG A 109 -9.52 4.18 19.22
C ARG A 109 -10.52 4.10 20.36
N ASP A 110 -11.75 3.71 20.09
CA ASP A 110 -12.83 3.67 21.08
C ASP A 110 -12.73 2.45 22.01
N GLU A 111 -12.34 1.28 21.51
CA GLU A 111 -12.19 0.07 22.34
C GLU A 111 -10.79 -0.10 22.95
N GLY A 112 -9.73 0.35 22.26
CA GLY A 112 -8.35 0.25 22.74
C GLY A 112 -8.02 1.15 23.94
N PHE A 113 -8.81 2.22 24.16
CA PHE A 113 -8.57 3.18 25.25
C PHE A 113 -9.24 2.78 26.58
N SER A 114 -10.19 1.84 26.56
CA SER A 114 -10.91 1.40 27.76
C SER A 114 -10.10 0.44 28.66
N GLY A 115 -8.95 -0.07 28.20
CA GLY A 115 -8.11 -1.01 28.95
C GLY A 115 -7.04 -0.39 29.85
N VAL A 116 -6.79 0.92 29.78
CA VAL A 116 -5.65 1.58 30.45
C VAL A 116 -6.06 2.47 31.64
N LEU A 117 -7.35 2.77 31.81
CA LEU A 117 -7.84 3.61 32.91
C LEU A 117 -8.50 2.84 34.07
N SER A 118 -8.54 1.51 34.01
CA SER A 118 -8.87 0.66 35.15
C SER A 118 -7.60 0.30 35.94
N GLY A 119 -6.72 1.28 36.14
CA GLY A 119 -5.65 1.19 37.13
C GLY A 119 -6.23 1.64 38.46
N ASP A 120 -6.36 0.70 39.38
CA ASP A 120 -6.95 0.87 40.70
C ASP A 120 -6.51 2.16 41.39
N GLY A 121 -7.52 2.89 41.90
CA GLY A 121 -7.33 4.01 42.79
C GLY A 121 -6.51 3.63 44.03
N CYS A 122 -5.80 4.64 44.54
CA CYS A 122 -4.98 4.62 45.75
C CYS A 122 -5.59 3.91 46.96
#